data_AF-A0A7S0AF06-F1
#
_entry.id   AF-A0A7S0AF06-F1
#
_cell.length_a   1.000
_cell.length_b   1.000
_cell.length_c   1.000
_cell.angle_alpha   90.00
_cell.angle_beta   90.00
_cell.angle_gamma   90.00
#
_symmetry.space_group_name_H-M   'P 1'
#
loop_
_entity.id
_entity.type
_entity.pdbx_description
1 polymer ?
#
loop_
_entity_poly.entity_id
_entity_poly.type
_entity_poly.pdbx_seq_one_letter_code
_entity_poly.pdbx_strand_id
1 'polypeptide(L)'
;RRASKKIDNVIGVVKAYTTRVGHGPFPTELQNESQTLEDHMEEYIGAEVSCERKGHTSGPYAIKTGQRVKVGEMLQEVGHEYGTTTGRRRRCGWLDIALVKYSTLVNGFDSINITKLDVLTGLKTIRMAIAYRNKQMTEVRLPRGYFPSHLEDLKEVVCEYETLEGWAEDISHCTKWEELPVNAQRYVLRIQELTGVPVSWVGVGPERESMLRVNLV
;
A
#
# COMPACT_ATOMS: atom_id res chain seq x y z
N ARG A 1 28.87 0.13 5.49
CA ARG A 1 29.72 1.27 5.05
C ARG A 1 29.10 1.82 3.78
N ARG A 2 28.67 3.10 3.75
CA ARG A 2 28.10 3.71 2.54
C ARG A 2 29.19 3.99 1.50
N ALA A 3 28.83 3.92 0.22
CA ALA A 3 29.73 4.19 -0.89
C ALA A 3 29.99 5.71 -1.08
N SER A 4 29.00 6.56 -0.80
CA SER A 4 29.14 8.03 -0.84
C SER A 4 29.22 8.62 0.57
N LYS A 5 30.22 9.47 0.81
CA LYS A 5 30.39 10.21 2.07
C LYS A 5 29.60 11.53 2.12
N LYS A 6 28.86 11.88 1.06
CA LYS A 6 28.11 13.16 0.95
C LYS A 6 26.60 13.02 1.20
N ILE A 7 26.10 11.80 1.39
CA ILE A 7 24.68 11.53 1.64
C ILE A 7 24.57 11.01 3.06
N ASP A 8 23.99 11.81 3.93
CA ASP A 8 23.88 11.51 5.36
C ASP A 8 22.67 10.63 5.67
N ASN A 9 21.54 10.87 4.99
CA ASN A 9 20.28 10.18 5.24
C ASN A 9 19.47 9.96 3.96
N VAL A 10 18.92 8.77 3.78
CA VAL A 10 18.04 8.40 2.67
C VAL A 10 16.70 7.92 3.23
N ILE A 11 15.65 8.69 2.98
CA ILE A 11 14.29 8.39 3.43
C ILE A 11 13.49 7.85 2.23
N GLY A 12 13.00 6.62 2.34
CA GLY A 12 12.11 6.02 1.36
C GLY A 12 10.67 6.48 1.56
N VAL A 13 10.10 7.22 0.61
CA VAL A 13 8.68 7.59 0.65
C VAL A 13 7.86 6.47 0.01
N VAL A 14 7.01 5.84 0.80
CA VAL A 14 6.24 4.65 0.41
C VAL A 14 4.76 4.91 0.71
N LYS A 15 3.87 4.61 -0.22
CA LYS A 15 2.43 4.65 0.06
C LYS A 15 2.02 3.41 0.87
N ALA A 16 0.97 3.51 1.67
CA ALA A 16 0.38 2.37 2.38
C ALA A 16 -0.23 1.31 1.45
N TYR A 17 -0.28 1.56 0.15
CA TYR A 17 -0.71 0.64 -0.91
C TYR A 17 0.05 0.96 -2.19
N THR A 18 0.00 0.10 -3.19
CA THR A 18 0.80 0.25 -4.40
C THR A 18 -0.03 0.85 -5.53
N THR A 19 0.56 1.68 -6.37
CA THR A 19 -0.11 2.25 -7.55
C THR A 19 0.77 2.24 -8.78
N ARG A 20 0.18 2.06 -9.97
CA ARG A 20 0.90 2.11 -11.26
C ARG A 20 0.13 2.94 -12.29
N VAL A 21 0.88 3.70 -13.09
CA VAL A 21 0.36 4.38 -14.29
C VAL A 21 0.80 3.59 -15.53
N GLY A 22 -0.10 3.45 -16.50
CA GLY A 22 0.19 2.81 -17.77
C GLY A 22 0.29 1.28 -17.69
N HIS A 23 0.88 0.71 -18.73
CA HIS A 23 0.95 -0.73 -18.94
C HIS A 23 2.10 -1.40 -18.16
N GLY A 24 2.10 -2.73 -18.20
CA GLY A 24 3.13 -3.58 -17.63
C GLY A 24 2.68 -4.31 -16.36
N PRO A 25 3.46 -5.29 -15.89
CA PRO A 25 3.04 -6.23 -14.86
C PRO A 25 2.87 -5.55 -13.52
N PHE A 26 1.84 -5.90 -12.77
CA PHE A 26 1.59 -5.35 -11.44
C PHE A 26 1.12 -6.49 -10.54
N PRO A 27 2.06 -7.16 -9.84
CA PRO A 27 1.77 -8.39 -9.11
C PRO A 27 0.66 -8.28 -8.05
N THR A 28 0.54 -7.10 -7.42
CA THR A 28 -0.44 -6.86 -6.36
C THR A 28 -1.70 -6.14 -6.80
N GLU A 29 -1.90 -5.96 -8.10
CA GLU A 29 -3.05 -5.24 -8.66
C GLU A 29 -4.39 -5.86 -8.29
N LEU A 30 -5.37 -5.01 -8.00
CA LEU A 30 -6.71 -5.37 -7.55
C LEU A 30 -7.81 -5.09 -8.59
N GLN A 31 -7.43 -4.66 -9.79
CA GLN A 31 -8.35 -4.43 -10.92
C GLN A 31 -8.19 -5.48 -12.04
N ASN A 32 -7.38 -6.52 -11.83
CA ASN A 32 -7.16 -7.54 -12.86
C ASN A 32 -8.29 -8.57 -12.87
N GLU A 33 -8.67 -8.99 -14.08
CA GLU A 33 -9.68 -10.03 -14.32
C GLU A 33 -9.16 -11.45 -14.02
N SER A 34 -7.85 -11.60 -13.77
CA SER A 34 -7.15 -12.89 -13.67
C SER A 34 -7.08 -13.48 -12.26
N GLN A 35 -7.57 -12.78 -11.24
CA GLN A 35 -7.75 -13.31 -9.88
C GLN A 35 -9.26 -13.43 -9.61
N THR A 36 -9.67 -14.38 -8.77
CA THR A 36 -11.11 -14.56 -8.52
C THR A 36 -11.67 -13.27 -7.90
N LEU A 37 -12.85 -12.84 -8.33
CA LEU A 37 -13.48 -11.59 -7.85
C LEU A 37 -13.58 -11.52 -6.31
N GLU A 38 -13.56 -12.67 -5.62
CA GLU A 38 -13.60 -12.75 -4.17
C GLU A 38 -12.30 -12.31 -3.48
N ASP A 39 -11.14 -12.48 -4.12
CA ASP A 39 -9.82 -12.13 -3.56
C ASP A 39 -9.59 -10.61 -3.45
N HIS A 40 -10.42 -9.83 -4.13
CA HIS A 40 -10.31 -8.37 -4.25
C HIS A 40 -11.42 -7.62 -3.51
N MET A 41 -12.29 -8.35 -2.82
CA MET A 41 -13.47 -7.83 -2.14
C MET A 41 -13.30 -7.95 -0.64
N GLU A 42 -13.53 -6.86 0.08
CA GLU A 42 -13.45 -6.82 1.55
C GLU A 42 -14.71 -6.18 2.14
N GLU A 43 -15.05 -6.55 3.37
CA GLU A 43 -16.08 -5.89 4.16
C GLU A 43 -15.59 -4.51 4.61
N TYR A 44 -16.39 -3.48 4.32
CA TYR A 44 -16.13 -2.13 4.77
C TYR A 44 -16.83 -1.88 6.11
N ILE A 45 -16.06 -1.58 7.14
CA ILE A 45 -16.48 -1.36 8.53
C ILE A 45 -16.35 0.10 9.00
N GLY A 46 -15.85 0.98 8.14
CA GLY A 46 -15.64 2.41 8.46
C GLY A 46 -16.91 3.25 8.35
N ALA A 47 -16.76 4.55 8.63
CA ALA A 47 -17.81 5.55 8.41
C ALA A 47 -18.20 5.63 6.92
N GLU A 48 -19.45 5.98 6.62
CA GLU A 48 -19.92 6.09 5.24
C GLU A 48 -19.05 7.09 4.44
N VAL A 49 -18.65 6.68 3.25
CA VAL A 49 -17.86 7.51 2.34
C VAL A 49 -18.73 7.85 1.14
N SER A 50 -18.71 9.12 0.75
CA SER A 50 -19.31 9.60 -0.49
C SER A 50 -18.38 10.62 -1.13
N CYS A 51 -17.97 10.38 -2.37
CA CYS A 51 -17.14 11.31 -3.12
C CYS A 51 -17.53 11.34 -4.60
N GLU A 52 -17.34 12.49 -5.23
CA GLU A 52 -17.49 12.59 -6.68
C GLU A 52 -16.33 11.87 -7.36
N ARG A 53 -16.66 10.94 -8.27
CA ARG A 53 -15.65 10.32 -9.11
C ARG A 53 -15.07 11.37 -10.06
N LYS A 54 -13.74 11.39 -10.19
CA LYS A 54 -13.05 12.27 -11.15
C LYS A 54 -12.68 11.51 -12.42
N GLY A 55 -12.34 12.25 -13.47
CA GLY A 55 -11.81 11.67 -14.70
C GLY A 55 -12.86 11.08 -15.63
N HIS A 56 -12.58 9.88 -16.16
CA HIS A 56 -13.43 9.21 -17.17
C HIS A 56 -14.51 8.31 -16.55
N THR A 57 -14.79 8.47 -15.26
CA THR A 57 -15.83 7.73 -14.53
C THR A 57 -16.95 8.68 -14.14
N SER A 58 -18.20 8.23 -14.26
CA SER A 58 -19.39 9.03 -13.94
C SER A 58 -20.06 8.59 -12.64
N GLY A 59 -20.82 9.51 -12.06
CA GLY A 59 -21.61 9.31 -10.84
C GLY A 59 -20.80 9.42 -9.54
N PRO A 60 -21.47 9.50 -8.38
CA PRO A 60 -20.80 9.45 -7.09
C PRO A 60 -20.30 8.04 -6.80
N TYR A 61 -19.16 7.95 -6.12
CA TYR A 61 -18.76 6.74 -5.43
C TYR A 61 -19.25 6.82 -3.98
N ALA A 62 -19.94 5.78 -3.52
CA ALA A 62 -20.44 5.72 -2.16
C ALA A 62 -20.21 4.33 -1.57
N ILE A 63 -19.80 4.30 -0.29
CA ILE A 63 -19.65 3.08 0.49
C ILE A 63 -20.43 3.24 1.80
N LYS A 64 -21.17 2.20 2.17
CA LYS A 64 -21.83 2.10 3.47
C LYS A 64 -21.15 1.08 4.37
N THR A 65 -21.23 1.29 5.67
CA THR A 65 -20.77 0.31 6.67
C THR A 65 -21.51 -1.03 6.47
N GLY A 66 -20.77 -2.14 6.54
CA GLY A 66 -21.26 -3.50 6.30
C GLY A 66 -21.32 -3.90 4.81
N GLN A 67 -21.01 -3.00 3.88
CA GLN A 67 -20.98 -3.33 2.45
C GLN A 67 -19.69 -4.06 2.08
N ARG A 68 -19.77 -5.06 1.20
CA ARG A 68 -18.57 -5.59 0.52
C ARG A 68 -18.14 -4.67 -0.61
N VAL A 69 -16.88 -4.28 -0.63
CA VAL A 69 -16.32 -3.32 -1.60
C VAL A 69 -15.19 -3.94 -2.41
N LYS A 70 -15.10 -3.53 -3.67
CA LYS A 70 -13.91 -3.77 -4.50
C LYS A 70 -12.79 -2.90 -3.95
N VAL A 71 -11.81 -3.50 -3.28
CA VAL A 71 -10.74 -2.74 -2.61
C VAL A 71 -9.97 -1.88 -3.61
N GLY A 72 -9.63 -2.43 -4.79
CA GLY A 72 -8.93 -1.67 -5.81
C GLY A 72 -9.66 -0.40 -6.25
N GLU A 73 -10.98 -0.44 -6.33
CA GLU A 73 -11.81 0.72 -6.64
C GLU A 73 -11.86 1.70 -5.45
N MET A 74 -12.05 1.19 -4.22
CA MET A 74 -12.00 2.01 -3.01
C MET A 74 -10.70 2.81 -2.89
N LEU A 75 -9.54 2.15 -3.09
CA LEU A 75 -8.24 2.81 -3.09
C LEU A 75 -8.11 3.89 -4.18
N GLN A 76 -8.74 3.70 -5.34
CA GLN A 76 -8.71 4.68 -6.42
C GLN A 76 -9.51 5.94 -6.05
N GLU A 77 -10.72 5.74 -5.53
CA GLU A 77 -11.67 6.83 -5.27
C GLU A 77 -11.28 7.59 -3.99
N VAL A 78 -11.09 6.87 -2.86
CA VAL A 78 -10.71 7.45 -1.56
C VAL A 78 -9.30 8.02 -1.61
N GLY A 79 -8.37 7.33 -2.27
CA GLY A 79 -6.99 7.77 -2.42
C GLY A 79 -6.78 8.84 -3.49
N HIS A 80 -7.84 9.26 -4.20
CA HIS A 80 -7.76 10.20 -5.33
C HIS A 80 -6.67 9.83 -6.35
N GLU A 81 -6.62 8.57 -6.75
CA GLU A 81 -5.56 8.04 -7.62
C GLU A 81 -5.85 8.30 -9.11
N TYR A 82 -5.77 9.57 -9.49
CA TYR A 82 -5.92 10.04 -10.87
C TYR A 82 -4.69 10.81 -11.33
N GLY A 83 -4.39 10.73 -12.63
CA GLY A 83 -3.46 11.64 -13.28
C GLY A 83 -3.98 13.07 -13.20
N THR A 84 -3.18 14.00 -12.67
CA THR A 84 -3.57 15.39 -12.45
C THR A 84 -3.96 16.11 -13.74
N THR A 85 -3.24 15.85 -14.84
CA THR A 85 -3.52 16.46 -16.14
C THR A 85 -4.54 15.66 -16.96
N THR A 86 -4.43 14.33 -16.95
CA THR A 86 -5.20 13.47 -17.87
C THR A 86 -6.51 12.96 -17.30
N GLY A 87 -6.71 13.05 -15.98
CA GLY A 87 -7.85 12.45 -15.28
C GLY A 87 -7.91 10.92 -15.37
N ARG A 88 -6.87 10.25 -15.88
CA ARG A 88 -6.84 8.78 -15.99
C ARG A 88 -6.63 8.15 -14.62
N ARG A 89 -7.43 7.14 -14.29
CA ARG A 89 -7.29 6.34 -13.06
C ARG A 89 -5.96 5.60 -13.06
N ARG A 90 -5.27 5.58 -11.92
CA ARG A 90 -4.11 4.72 -11.70
C ARG A 90 -4.59 3.33 -11.30
N ARG A 91 -3.86 2.30 -11.70
CA ARG A 91 -4.06 0.94 -11.19
C ARG A 91 -3.64 0.92 -9.73
N CYS A 92 -4.39 0.24 -8.87
CA CYS A 92 -4.12 0.17 -7.43
C CYS A 92 -4.02 -1.28 -6.97
N GLY A 93 -3.13 -1.53 -6.03
CA GLY A 93 -2.84 -2.85 -5.51
C GLY A 93 -2.50 -2.79 -4.02
N TRP A 94 -2.54 -3.93 -3.36
CA TRP A 94 -2.02 -4.04 -1.99
C TRP A 94 -0.55 -3.63 -1.92
N LEU A 95 -0.07 -3.26 -0.73
CA LEU A 95 1.33 -2.90 -0.54
C LEU A 95 2.23 -4.10 -0.87
N ASP A 96 3.20 -3.86 -1.76
CA ASP A 96 4.18 -4.84 -2.19
C ASP A 96 5.48 -4.72 -1.39
N ILE A 97 5.60 -5.52 -0.33
CA ILE A 97 6.76 -5.50 0.55
C ILE A 97 7.99 -6.11 -0.12
N ALA A 98 7.84 -7.07 -1.03
CA ALA A 98 8.97 -7.60 -1.80
C ALA A 98 9.63 -6.49 -2.62
N LEU A 99 8.83 -5.64 -3.28
CA LEU A 99 9.29 -4.45 -4.00
C LEU A 99 9.89 -3.39 -3.06
N VAL A 100 9.27 -3.09 -1.91
CA VAL A 100 9.78 -2.09 -0.95
C VAL A 100 11.12 -2.55 -0.36
N LYS A 101 11.25 -3.85 -0.04
CA LYS A 101 12.51 -4.45 0.46
C LYS A 101 13.59 -4.40 -0.62
N TYR A 102 13.28 -4.72 -1.87
CA TYR A 102 14.22 -4.56 -2.98
C TYR A 102 14.67 -3.10 -3.13
N SER A 103 13.72 -2.16 -3.10
CA SER A 103 14.00 -0.72 -3.19
C SER A 103 14.89 -0.23 -2.05
N THR A 104 14.67 -0.75 -0.84
CA THR A 104 15.51 -0.51 0.33
C THR A 104 16.95 -0.96 0.09
N LEU A 105 17.14 -2.18 -0.43
CA LEU A 105 18.48 -2.75 -0.66
C LEU A 105 19.25 -1.99 -1.75
N VAL A 106 18.57 -1.58 -2.82
CA VAL A 106 19.19 -0.86 -3.94
C VAL A 106 19.54 0.59 -3.55
N ASN A 107 18.65 1.27 -2.83
CA ASN A 107 18.83 2.69 -2.50
C ASN A 107 19.51 2.94 -1.14
N GLY A 108 19.60 1.92 -0.29
CA GLY A 108 20.16 2.04 1.06
C GLY A 108 19.33 2.95 1.96
N PHE A 109 18.01 2.71 2.05
CA PHE A 109 17.13 3.49 2.92
C PHE A 109 17.54 3.34 4.38
N ASP A 110 17.67 4.48 5.05
CA ASP A 110 17.91 4.57 6.50
C ASP A 110 16.60 4.55 7.28
N SER A 111 15.55 5.13 6.70
CA SER A 111 14.19 5.05 7.22
C SER A 111 13.14 5.12 6.11
N ILE A 112 11.92 4.77 6.48
CA ILE A 112 10.74 4.83 5.61
C ILE A 112 9.78 5.90 6.13
N ASN A 113 9.18 6.63 5.20
CA ASN A 113 8.02 7.47 5.42
C ASN A 113 6.81 6.84 4.72
N ILE A 114 5.83 6.37 5.50
CA ILE A 114 4.57 5.83 4.98
C ILE A 114 3.60 6.97 4.72
N THR A 115 2.92 6.96 3.58
CA THR A 115 1.95 7.98 3.18
C THR A 115 0.60 7.35 2.88
N LYS A 116 -0.48 8.14 3.01
CA LYS A 116 -1.85 7.72 2.71
C LYS A 116 -2.34 6.53 3.53
N LEU A 117 -1.97 6.44 4.81
CA LEU A 117 -2.45 5.38 5.68
C LEU A 117 -3.98 5.47 5.88
N ASP A 118 -4.50 6.70 5.92
CA ASP A 118 -5.92 7.03 6.03
C ASP A 118 -6.80 6.38 4.97
N VAL A 119 -6.27 6.16 3.77
CA VAL A 119 -7.00 5.53 2.66
C VAL A 119 -7.36 4.07 2.96
N LEU A 120 -6.65 3.40 3.87
CA LEU A 120 -6.97 2.03 4.29
C LEU A 120 -8.05 1.96 5.37
N THR A 121 -8.44 3.10 5.95
CA THR A 121 -9.47 3.18 6.99
C THR A 121 -10.78 2.63 6.49
N GLY A 122 -11.43 1.84 7.35
CA GLY A 122 -12.70 1.20 7.09
C GLY A 122 -12.60 -0.16 6.42
N LEU A 123 -11.43 -0.65 6.04
CA LEU A 123 -11.28 -2.05 5.62
C LEU A 123 -11.25 -2.96 6.86
N LYS A 124 -12.01 -4.06 6.84
CA LYS A 124 -11.99 -5.04 7.94
C LYS A 124 -10.68 -5.81 8.03
N THR A 125 -10.14 -6.23 6.89
CA THR A 125 -8.80 -6.80 6.81
C THR A 125 -8.00 -6.14 5.69
N ILE A 126 -6.68 -6.14 5.85
CA ILE A 126 -5.75 -5.53 4.91
C ILE A 126 -4.70 -6.58 4.56
N ARG A 127 -4.40 -6.73 3.27
CA ARG A 127 -3.37 -7.67 2.80
C ARG A 127 -2.10 -6.94 2.40
N MET A 128 -0.97 -7.62 2.56
CA MET A 128 0.36 -7.15 2.12
C MET A 128 1.10 -8.27 1.41
N ALA A 129 1.66 -8.01 0.23
CA ALA A 129 2.45 -9.02 -0.47
C ALA A 129 3.85 -9.09 0.13
N ILE A 130 4.12 -10.14 0.92
CA ILE A 130 5.35 -10.28 1.70
C ILE A 130 6.46 -11.03 0.96
N ALA A 131 6.12 -11.69 -0.14
CA ALA A 131 7.05 -12.38 -1.02
C ALA A 131 6.41 -12.71 -2.37
N TYR A 132 7.24 -13.16 -3.29
CA TYR A 132 6.83 -13.72 -4.57
C TYR A 132 7.11 -15.21 -4.64
N ARG A 133 6.30 -15.92 -5.44
CA ARG A 133 6.44 -17.33 -5.81
C ARG A 133 6.43 -17.44 -7.34
N ASN A 134 7.10 -18.45 -7.88
CA ASN A 134 7.10 -18.73 -9.32
C ASN A 134 5.89 -19.61 -9.72
N LYS A 135 5.14 -19.25 -10.77
CA LYS A 135 4.02 -20.05 -11.33
C LYS A 135 4.42 -21.41 -11.89
N GLN A 136 5.63 -21.57 -12.42
CA GLN A 136 6.04 -22.73 -13.24
C GLN A 136 6.65 -23.90 -12.44
N MET A 137 6.37 -24.01 -11.14
CA MET A 137 6.79 -25.11 -10.26
C MET A 137 8.30 -25.27 -9.97
N THR A 138 8.80 -24.48 -9.01
CA THR A 138 9.61 -25.04 -7.92
C THR A 138 9.00 -24.77 -6.53
N GLU A 139 7.86 -24.07 -6.46
CA GLU A 139 7.18 -23.59 -5.23
C GLU A 139 8.04 -22.84 -4.19
N VAL A 140 9.34 -22.65 -4.47
CA VAL A 140 10.25 -21.96 -3.58
C VAL A 140 9.85 -20.48 -3.55
N ARG A 141 9.55 -20.01 -2.34
CA ARG A 141 9.45 -18.59 -2.03
C ARG A 141 10.73 -17.91 -2.51
N LEU A 142 10.62 -16.93 -3.41
CA LEU A 142 11.78 -16.18 -3.88
C LEU A 142 12.46 -15.51 -2.67
N PRO A 143 13.81 -15.35 -2.70
CA PRO A 143 14.54 -14.77 -1.57
C PRO A 143 13.94 -13.43 -1.12
N ARG A 144 13.97 -13.16 0.18
CA ARG A 144 13.46 -11.89 0.72
C ARG A 144 14.21 -10.72 0.06
N GLY A 145 13.46 -9.77 -0.50
CA GLY A 145 14.01 -8.62 -1.22
C GLY A 145 14.41 -8.91 -2.67
N TYR A 146 14.06 -10.09 -3.22
CA TYR A 146 14.19 -10.37 -4.64
C TYR A 146 13.02 -9.73 -5.41
N PHE A 147 13.35 -8.93 -6.42
CA PHE A 147 12.41 -8.41 -7.40
C PHE A 147 12.91 -8.80 -8.80
N PRO A 148 12.07 -9.44 -9.64
CA PRO A 148 12.49 -9.84 -10.98
C PRO A 148 12.97 -8.66 -11.83
N SER A 149 14.11 -8.81 -12.50
CA SER A 149 14.70 -7.78 -13.35
C SER A 149 14.10 -7.74 -14.77
N HIS A 150 13.47 -8.84 -15.23
CA HIS A 150 12.81 -8.92 -16.53
C HIS A 150 11.29 -8.82 -16.40
N LEU A 151 10.65 -8.14 -17.36
CA LEU A 151 9.20 -7.94 -17.36
C LEU A 151 8.42 -9.25 -17.52
N GLU A 152 8.92 -10.21 -18.30
CA GLU A 152 8.25 -11.51 -18.47
C GLU A 152 8.25 -12.29 -17.16
N ASP A 153 9.36 -12.35 -16.44
CA ASP A 153 9.44 -12.99 -15.12
C ASP A 153 8.47 -12.33 -14.12
N LEU A 154 8.33 -11.01 -14.16
CA LEU A 154 7.42 -10.27 -13.28
C LEU A 154 5.93 -10.53 -13.59
N LYS A 155 5.56 -10.94 -14.81
CA LYS A 155 4.18 -11.39 -15.11
C LYS A 155 3.86 -12.75 -14.49
N GLU A 156 4.91 -13.54 -14.30
CA GLU A 156 4.84 -14.92 -13.87
C GLU A 156 4.98 -15.09 -12.35
N VAL A 157 5.23 -14.00 -11.60
CA VAL A 157 5.20 -14.08 -10.14
C VAL A 157 3.78 -14.15 -9.59
N VAL A 158 3.61 -14.88 -8.49
CA VAL A 158 2.43 -14.91 -7.65
C VAL A 158 2.79 -14.31 -6.30
N CYS A 159 1.95 -13.41 -5.80
CA CYS A 159 2.14 -12.79 -4.49
C CYS A 159 1.75 -13.76 -3.37
N GLU A 160 2.63 -13.93 -2.38
CA GLU A 160 2.29 -14.47 -1.07
C GLU A 160 1.83 -13.31 -0.20
N TYR A 161 0.58 -13.38 0.27
CA TYR A 161 -0.01 -12.34 1.10
C TYR A 161 0.00 -12.73 2.57
N GLU A 162 0.24 -11.73 3.42
CA GLU A 162 -0.12 -11.75 4.83
C GLU A 162 -1.37 -10.89 5.02
N THR A 163 -2.31 -11.36 5.84
CA THR A 163 -3.53 -10.64 6.18
C THR A 163 -3.39 -10.07 7.59
N LEU A 164 -3.70 -8.79 7.74
CA LEU A 164 -3.72 -8.05 8.98
C LEU A 164 -5.14 -7.55 9.24
N GLU A 165 -5.50 -7.43 10.52
CA GLU A 165 -6.73 -6.75 10.92
C GLU A 165 -6.66 -5.27 10.50
N GLY A 166 -7.75 -4.76 9.95
CA GLY A 166 -7.90 -3.34 9.63
C GLY A 166 -8.48 -2.54 10.80
N TRP A 167 -8.98 -1.35 10.51
CA TRP A 167 -9.52 -0.42 11.53
C TRP A 167 -10.67 0.39 10.94
N ALA A 168 -11.60 0.83 11.78
CA ALA A 168 -12.76 1.61 11.37
C ALA A 168 -12.63 3.10 11.75
N GLU A 169 -11.80 3.39 12.75
CA GLU A 169 -11.60 4.69 13.35
C GLU A 169 -10.95 5.65 12.34
N ASP A 170 -11.52 6.85 12.22
CA ASP A 170 -10.91 7.93 11.44
C ASP A 170 -9.57 8.34 12.07
N ILE A 171 -8.50 8.31 11.28
CA ILE A 171 -7.15 8.67 11.73
C ILE A 171 -6.70 10.06 11.26
N SER A 172 -7.53 10.77 10.50
CA SER A 172 -7.18 12.05 9.88
C SER A 172 -6.90 13.18 10.87
N HIS A 173 -7.43 13.04 12.09
CA HIS A 173 -7.24 13.98 13.19
C HIS A 173 -6.08 13.60 14.13
N CYS A 174 -5.48 12.43 13.96
CA CYS A 174 -4.35 12.02 14.78
C CYS A 174 -3.16 12.97 14.56
N THR A 175 -2.51 13.35 15.66
CA THR A 175 -1.31 14.20 15.69
C THR A 175 -0.11 13.50 16.33
N LYS A 176 -0.33 12.35 16.98
CA LYS A 176 0.70 11.53 17.60
C LYS A 176 0.55 10.06 17.23
N TRP A 177 1.66 9.32 17.32
CA TRP A 177 1.69 7.89 17.01
C TRP A 177 0.75 7.07 17.90
N GLU A 178 0.68 7.40 19.19
CA GLU A 178 -0.10 6.68 20.19
C GLU A 178 -1.62 6.85 20.01
N GLU A 179 -2.04 7.87 19.25
CA GLU A 179 -3.45 8.14 18.93
C GLU A 179 -3.96 7.23 17.79
N LEU A 180 -3.06 6.62 17.03
CA LEU A 180 -3.47 5.68 15.98
C LEU A 180 -4.13 4.43 16.57
N PRO A 181 -5.15 3.86 15.90
CA PRO A 181 -5.69 2.56 16.26
C PRO A 181 -4.61 1.49 16.32
N VAL A 182 -4.73 0.56 17.25
CA VAL A 182 -3.73 -0.50 17.46
C VAL A 182 -3.47 -1.29 16.17
N ASN A 183 -4.49 -1.53 15.35
CA ASN A 183 -4.33 -2.24 14.09
C ASN A 183 -3.60 -1.40 13.02
N ALA A 184 -3.80 -0.08 12.99
CA ALA A 184 -3.02 0.84 12.15
C ALA A 184 -1.54 0.87 12.57
N GLN A 185 -1.28 0.90 13.88
CA GLN A 185 0.08 0.80 14.42
C GLN A 185 0.73 -0.54 14.04
N ARG A 186 0.01 -1.66 14.20
CA ARG A 186 0.48 -3.01 13.80
C ARG A 186 0.81 -3.08 12.32
N TYR A 187 0.00 -2.49 11.45
CA TYR A 187 0.26 -2.42 10.02
C TYR A 187 1.61 -1.76 9.72
N VAL A 188 1.85 -0.58 10.32
CA VAL A 188 3.11 0.16 10.14
C VAL A 188 4.31 -0.58 10.74
N LEU A 189 4.17 -1.14 11.95
CA LEU A 189 5.22 -1.94 12.58
C LEU A 189 5.55 -3.20 11.78
N ARG A 190 4.55 -3.81 11.14
CA ARG A 190 4.77 -4.97 10.27
C ARG A 190 5.55 -4.61 9.02
N ILE A 191 5.32 -3.44 8.42
CA ILE A 191 6.16 -2.92 7.33
C ILE A 191 7.61 -2.81 7.80
N GLN A 192 7.84 -2.18 8.96
CA GLN A 192 9.18 -2.01 9.54
C GLN A 192 9.88 -3.37 9.74
N GLU A 193 9.19 -4.35 10.32
CA GLU A 193 9.74 -5.69 10.56
C GLU A 193 10.12 -6.39 9.24
N LEU A 194 9.22 -6.39 8.26
CA LEU A 194 9.45 -7.08 7.00
C LEU A 194 10.52 -6.40 6.14
N THR A 195 10.56 -5.06 6.15
CA THR A 195 11.56 -4.27 5.42
C THR A 195 12.90 -4.22 6.15
N GLY A 196 12.92 -4.47 7.46
CA GLY A 196 14.11 -4.35 8.30
C GLY A 196 14.68 -2.93 8.37
N VAL A 197 13.85 -1.92 8.07
CA VAL A 197 14.20 -0.50 8.06
C VAL A 197 13.19 0.25 8.91
N PRO A 198 13.62 1.16 9.81
CA PRO A 198 12.71 1.86 10.68
C PRO A 198 11.71 2.72 9.89
N VAL A 199 10.46 2.75 10.32
CA VAL A 199 9.50 3.75 9.85
C VAL A 199 9.64 4.96 10.76
N SER A 200 9.93 6.13 10.18
CA SER A 200 10.11 7.38 10.93
C SER A 200 8.92 8.32 10.83
N TRP A 201 8.10 8.19 9.78
CA TRP A 201 6.93 9.02 9.57
C TRP A 201 5.75 8.24 8.97
N VAL A 202 4.54 8.69 9.30
CA VAL A 202 3.28 8.14 8.81
C VAL A 202 2.33 9.28 8.45
N GLY A 203 1.87 9.33 7.21
CA GLY A 203 0.86 10.26 6.73
C GLY A 203 -0.54 9.73 6.94
N VAL A 204 -1.37 10.52 7.62
CA VAL A 204 -2.76 10.21 7.98
C VAL A 204 -3.77 11.12 7.28
N GLY A 205 -3.33 11.88 6.28
CA GLY A 205 -4.19 12.76 5.51
C GLY A 205 -3.43 13.46 4.39
N PRO A 206 -4.13 14.27 3.57
CA PRO A 206 -3.56 14.95 2.41
C PRO A 206 -2.75 16.19 2.79
N GLU A 207 -3.02 16.80 3.94
CA GLU A 207 -2.38 18.04 4.38
C GLU A 207 -0.94 17.79 4.85
N ARG A 208 -0.10 18.82 4.76
CA ARG A 208 1.32 18.72 5.16
C ARG A 208 1.47 18.40 6.64
N GLU A 209 0.56 18.93 7.45
CA GLU A 209 0.50 18.79 8.91
C GLU A 209 -0.01 17.40 9.33
N SER A 210 -0.65 16.65 8.43
CA SER A 210 -1.16 15.29 8.66
C SER A 210 -0.04 14.23 8.58
N MET A 211 1.13 14.54 9.15
CA MET A 211 2.31 13.69 9.16
C MET A 211 2.77 13.42 10.59
N LEU A 212 2.60 12.19 11.05
CA LEU A 212 3.00 11.71 12.36
C LEU A 212 4.47 11.31 12.36
N ARG A 213 5.19 11.65 13.44
CA ARG A 213 6.52 11.11 13.69
C ARG A 213 6.42 9.83 14.52
N VAL A 214 7.06 8.78 14.05
CA VAL A 214 7.15 7.50 14.75
C VAL A 214 8.44 7.49 15.57
N ASN A 215 8.31 7.57 16.89
CA ASN A 215 9.43 7.44 17.82
C ASN A 215 9.25 6.14 18.60
N LEU A 216 9.81 5.05 18.07
CA LEU A 216 9.94 3.82 18.85
C LEU A 216 11.20 4.00 19.69
N VAL A 217 10.99 4.20 21.00
CA VAL A 217 12.05 4.37 22.01
C VAL A 217 12.99 3.18 22.00
#